data_AF-A0A8J6E775-F1
#
_entry.id   AF-A0A8J6E775-F1
#
_cell.length_a   1.000
_cell.length_b   1.000
_cell.length_c   1.000
_cell.angle_alpha   90.00
_cell.angle_beta   90.00
_cell.angle_gamma   90.00
#
_symmetry.space_group_name_H-M   'P 1'
#
loop_
_entity.id
_entity.type
_entity.pdbx_description
1 polymer ?
#
loop_
_entity_poly.entity_id
_entity_poly.type
_entity_poly.pdbx_seq_one_letter_code
_entity_poly.pdbx_strand_id
1 'polypeptide(L)'
;DDGDGERRHQKLLEAISALGGKKRKKLAERTEAGLQVSEFGISAKGAGEKINLADLVNPVKKVTPLTKVKKQLNKLQETSSVELPLSKEESQKIQRIVSYKHTSEEISRWDDVVKENRKAEQLVFPLNDQPLKPAPIEDAMVSWKASTPLEMEIFSILHKNKQPINDPLLTPLEEASLKAMSLEEAKERRAELQKARALQSYYEAKARREKKIKSKKYVYYTPISIGGHHSPF
;
A
#
# COMPACT_ATOMS: atom_id res chain seq x y z
N ASP A 1 -51.27 47.24 82.01
CA ASP A 1 -50.12 46.68 82.73
C ASP A 1 -49.05 46.19 81.74
N ASP A 2 -48.86 46.90 80.61
CA ASP A 2 -48.15 46.34 79.43
C ASP A 2 -46.79 47.01 79.13
N GLY A 3 -46.33 47.93 79.99
CA GLY A 3 -45.06 48.65 79.77
C GLY A 3 -43.80 47.94 80.29
N ASP A 4 -43.96 46.96 81.18
CA ASP A 4 -42.83 46.23 81.80
C ASP A 4 -42.36 45.06 80.90
N GLY A 5 -43.27 44.48 80.12
CA GLY A 5 -42.96 43.38 79.18
C GLY A 5 -41.99 43.77 78.07
N GLU A 6 -42.20 44.92 77.43
CA GLU A 6 -41.32 45.40 76.35
C GLU A 6 -39.92 45.75 76.83
N ARG A 7 -39.79 46.32 78.04
CA ARG A 7 -38.49 46.66 78.63
C ARG A 7 -37.67 45.41 78.97
N ARG A 8 -38.34 44.37 79.47
CA ARG A 8 -37.70 43.06 79.75
C ARG A 8 -37.31 42.35 78.45
N HIS A 9 -38.15 42.46 77.41
CA HIS A 9 -37.87 41.90 76.09
C HIS A 9 -36.65 42.56 75.43
N GLN A 10 -36.55 43.89 75.47
CA GLN A 10 -35.40 44.62 74.94
C GLN A 10 -34.10 44.27 75.68
N LYS A 11 -34.13 44.19 77.02
CA LYS A 11 -32.96 43.74 77.82
C LYS A 11 -32.52 42.32 77.47
N LEU A 12 -33.46 41.42 77.20
CA LEU A 12 -33.14 40.05 76.78
C LEU A 12 -32.45 40.03 75.41
N LEU A 13 -32.97 40.79 74.43
CA LEU A 13 -32.37 40.87 73.09
C LEU A 13 -30.97 41.49 73.13
N GLU A 14 -30.75 42.50 73.96
CA GLU A 14 -29.44 43.12 74.14
C GLU A 14 -28.43 42.15 74.77
N ALA A 15 -28.84 41.41 75.82
CA ALA A 15 -28.00 40.39 76.45
C ALA A 15 -27.64 39.23 75.50
N ILE A 16 -28.58 38.77 74.66
CA ILE A 16 -28.33 37.75 73.63
C ILE A 16 -27.35 38.28 72.58
N SER A 17 -27.45 39.55 72.21
CA SER A 17 -26.52 40.17 71.25
C SER A 17 -25.11 40.34 71.81
N ALA A 18 -24.96 40.60 73.12
CA ALA A 18 -23.68 40.73 73.80
C ALA A 18 -22.96 39.38 74.01
N LEU A 19 -23.70 38.28 74.11
CA LEU A 19 -23.15 36.93 74.28
C LEU A 19 -22.62 36.31 72.96
N GLY A 20 -23.07 36.83 71.82
CA GLY A 20 -22.66 36.36 70.50
C GLY A 20 -21.32 36.95 70.06
N GLY A 21 -20.21 36.28 70.40
CA GLY A 21 -18.88 36.62 69.89
C GLY A 21 -18.86 36.82 68.36
N LYS A 22 -18.18 37.88 67.91
CA LYS A 22 -18.11 38.39 66.51
C LYS A 22 -18.50 37.35 65.46
N LYS A 23 -19.77 37.36 65.03
CA LYS A 23 -20.15 36.70 63.77
C LYS A 23 -19.37 37.38 62.66
N ARG A 24 -18.42 36.67 62.04
CA ARG A 24 -17.83 37.06 60.75
C ARG A 24 -18.99 37.31 59.81
N LYS A 25 -19.20 38.57 59.43
CA LYS A 25 -20.20 38.94 58.42
C LYS A 25 -19.85 38.15 57.17
N LYS A 26 -20.76 37.27 56.71
CA LYS A 26 -20.69 36.79 55.33
C LYS A 26 -20.85 38.03 54.46
N LEU A 27 -19.80 38.36 53.71
CA LEU A 27 -19.89 39.39 52.68
C LEU A 27 -20.95 38.93 51.69
N ALA A 28 -21.87 39.83 51.34
CA ALA A 28 -22.91 39.54 50.37
C ALA A 28 -22.24 39.19 49.03
N GLU A 29 -22.50 38.00 48.51
CA GLU A 29 -22.17 37.64 47.14
C GLU A 29 -23.06 38.47 46.22
N ARG A 30 -22.46 39.55 45.71
CA ARG A 30 -23.11 40.51 44.80
C ARG A 30 -22.94 39.96 43.38
N THR A 31 -24.03 39.57 42.74
CA THR A 31 -24.06 39.08 41.36
C THR A 31 -24.08 40.25 40.36
N GLU A 32 -23.20 41.22 40.54
CA GLU A 32 -22.99 42.28 39.53
C GLU A 32 -21.76 41.95 38.69
N ALA A 33 -21.85 42.19 37.38
CA ALA A 33 -20.77 41.93 36.44
C ALA A 33 -19.60 42.91 36.69
N GLY A 34 -18.63 42.48 37.49
CA GLY A 34 -17.38 43.21 37.70
C GLY A 34 -16.49 43.15 36.46
N LEU A 35 -15.79 44.26 36.16
CA LEU A 35 -14.92 44.41 34.99
C LEU A 35 -13.64 43.55 35.04
N GLN A 36 -13.37 42.82 36.14
CA GLN A 36 -12.14 42.03 36.27
C GLN A 36 -12.29 40.78 37.16
N VAL A 37 -12.02 39.63 36.52
CA VAL A 37 -11.50 38.35 37.05
C VAL A 37 -12.50 37.42 37.75
N SER A 38 -12.96 36.41 37.00
CA SER A 38 -13.43 35.13 37.57
C SER A 38 -12.33 34.51 38.43
N GLU A 39 -12.67 33.93 39.58
CA GLU A 39 -11.75 33.24 40.52
C GLU A 39 -10.87 32.16 39.84
N PHE A 40 -11.27 31.69 38.66
CA PHE A 40 -10.55 30.69 37.86
C PHE A 40 -9.60 31.29 36.81
N GLY A 41 -9.46 32.62 36.75
CA GLY A 41 -8.57 33.31 35.82
C GLY A 41 -9.02 33.29 34.35
N ILE A 42 -10.29 32.96 34.09
CA ILE A 42 -10.88 32.88 32.75
C ILE A 42 -11.79 34.11 32.55
N SER A 43 -11.47 34.96 31.57
CA SER A 43 -12.28 36.13 31.23
C SER A 43 -12.77 36.01 29.80
N ALA A 44 -14.09 35.92 29.61
CA ALA A 44 -14.73 36.19 28.33
C ALA A 44 -14.98 37.70 28.26
N LYS A 45 -14.51 38.37 27.21
CA LYS A 45 -14.51 39.84 27.10
C LYS A 45 -15.84 40.37 26.55
N GLY A 46 -16.96 39.75 26.94
CA GLY A 46 -18.31 40.20 26.60
C GLY A 46 -19.36 39.09 26.55
N ALA A 47 -20.63 39.48 26.55
CA ALA A 47 -21.75 38.58 26.35
C ALA A 47 -21.75 38.05 24.90
N GLY A 48 -21.37 36.78 24.72
CA GLY A 48 -21.36 36.09 23.43
C GLY A 48 -19.98 35.72 22.88
N GLU A 49 -18.89 36.09 23.56
CA GLU A 49 -17.55 35.70 23.14
C GLU A 49 -17.25 34.24 23.53
N LYS A 50 -16.80 33.44 22.57
CA LYS A 50 -16.48 32.02 22.77
C LYS A 50 -15.13 31.89 23.45
N ILE A 51 -15.07 31.14 24.55
CA ILE A 51 -13.82 30.86 25.26
C ILE A 51 -12.99 29.88 24.41
N ASN A 52 -11.73 30.23 24.14
CA ASN A 52 -10.83 29.34 23.42
C ASN A 52 -10.41 28.16 24.31
N LEU A 53 -10.35 26.95 23.75
CA LEU A 53 -9.93 25.76 24.49
C LEU A 53 -8.52 25.92 25.09
N ALA A 54 -7.64 26.68 24.44
CA ALA A 54 -6.30 27.00 24.93
C ALA A 54 -6.31 27.72 26.30
N ASP A 55 -7.30 28.58 26.53
CA ASP A 55 -7.43 29.34 27.78
C ASP A 55 -7.91 28.45 28.93
N LEU A 56 -8.62 27.36 28.64
CA LEU A 56 -9.03 26.34 29.60
C LEU A 56 -7.88 25.37 29.96
N VAL A 57 -6.95 25.10 29.03
CA VAL A 57 -5.77 24.23 29.29
C VAL A 57 -4.77 24.92 30.23
N ASN A 58 -4.60 26.24 30.12
CA ASN A 58 -3.52 26.99 30.80
C ASN A 58 -3.53 26.86 32.34
N PRO A 59 -4.68 26.98 33.04
CA PRO A 59 -4.76 26.76 34.49
C PRO A 59 -4.54 25.30 34.89
N VAL A 60 -4.99 24.34 34.06
CA VAL A 60 -4.92 22.89 34.33
C VAL A 60 -3.49 22.35 34.23
N LYS A 61 -2.57 23.04 33.55
CA LYS A 61 -1.15 22.66 33.42
C LYS A 61 -0.44 22.46 34.77
N LYS A 62 -0.91 23.09 35.85
CA LYS A 62 -0.27 23.07 37.18
C LYS A 62 -0.80 21.96 38.12
N VAL A 63 -1.83 21.20 37.72
CA VAL A 63 -2.55 20.28 38.62
C VAL A 63 -2.37 18.82 38.17
N THR A 64 -1.65 18.02 38.97
CA THR A 64 -1.26 16.62 38.67
C THR A 64 -2.40 15.60 38.54
N PRO A 65 -3.54 15.67 39.26
CA PRO A 65 -4.63 14.69 39.08
C PRO A 65 -5.44 14.84 37.77
N LEU A 66 -5.20 15.85 36.94
CA LEU A 66 -6.03 16.17 35.76
C LEU A 66 -5.40 15.81 34.39
N THR A 67 -4.39 14.94 34.39
CA THR A 67 -3.64 14.55 33.18
C THR A 67 -4.48 13.89 32.09
N LYS A 68 -5.53 13.14 32.45
CA LYS A 68 -6.47 12.53 31.48
C LYS A 68 -7.29 13.60 30.75
N VAL A 69 -7.80 14.59 31.49
CA VAL A 69 -8.57 15.72 30.95
C VAL A 69 -7.69 16.56 30.01
N LYS A 70 -6.43 16.78 30.36
CA LYS A 70 -5.44 17.46 29.49
C LYS A 70 -5.25 16.75 28.15
N LYS A 71 -5.12 15.42 28.14
CA LYS A 71 -4.98 14.64 26.91
C LYS A 71 -6.23 14.72 26.03
N GLN A 72 -7.42 14.71 26.63
CA GLN A 72 -8.68 14.84 25.90
C GLN A 72 -8.83 16.25 25.31
N LEU A 73 -8.49 17.29 26.06
CA LEU A 73 -8.59 18.67 25.61
C LEU A 73 -7.62 19.00 24.46
N ASN A 74 -6.39 18.45 24.49
CA ASN A 74 -5.45 18.59 23.38
C ASN A 74 -5.95 17.88 22.10
N LYS A 75 -6.55 16.69 22.21
CA LYS A 75 -7.16 16.00 21.06
C LYS A 75 -8.34 16.79 20.46
N LEU A 76 -9.13 17.45 21.31
CA LEU A 76 -10.21 18.33 20.88
C LEU A 76 -9.70 19.63 20.24
N GLN A 77 -8.50 20.09 20.61
CA GLN A 77 -7.85 21.22 19.94
C GLN A 77 -7.28 20.84 18.57
N GLU A 78 -6.79 19.61 18.39
CA GLU A 78 -6.27 19.09 17.11
C GLU A 78 -7.37 18.70 16.12
N THR A 79 -8.56 18.36 16.63
CA THR A 79 -9.70 18.01 15.78
C THR A 79 -10.49 19.28 15.45
N SER A 80 -10.43 19.68 14.17
CA SER A 80 -11.29 20.77 13.67
C SER A 80 -12.76 20.39 13.86
N SER A 81 -13.55 21.33 14.38
CA SER A 81 -15.00 21.13 14.50
C SER A 81 -15.60 20.80 13.15
N VAL A 82 -16.45 19.77 13.11
CA VAL A 82 -17.18 19.39 11.90
C VAL A 82 -18.05 20.57 11.47
N GLU A 83 -17.81 21.05 10.26
CA GLU A 83 -18.59 22.13 9.66
C GLU A 83 -20.02 21.68 9.43
N LEU A 84 -20.95 22.64 9.47
CA LEU A 84 -22.34 22.40 9.16
C LEU A 84 -22.43 21.83 7.74
N PRO A 85 -23.23 20.77 7.51
CA PRO A 85 -23.38 20.22 6.18
C PRO A 85 -23.96 21.29 5.25
N LEU A 86 -23.33 21.47 4.09
CA LEU A 86 -23.77 22.42 3.07
C LEU A 86 -25.17 22.03 2.54
N SER A 87 -25.81 22.98 1.86
CA SER A 87 -27.05 22.70 1.14
C SER A 87 -26.87 21.55 0.15
N LYS A 88 -27.95 20.81 -0.14
CA LYS A 88 -27.93 19.71 -1.12
C LYS A 88 -27.44 20.18 -2.49
N GLU A 89 -27.81 21.39 -2.91
CA GLU A 89 -27.43 21.92 -4.22
C GLU A 89 -25.93 22.26 -4.28
N GLU A 90 -25.39 22.84 -3.22
CA GLU A 90 -23.97 23.19 -3.11
C GLU A 90 -23.09 21.95 -3.05
N SER A 91 -23.47 20.96 -2.25
CA SER A 91 -22.75 19.69 -2.15
C SER A 91 -22.75 18.93 -3.49
N GLN A 92 -23.89 18.88 -4.19
CA GLN A 92 -23.96 18.30 -5.53
C GLN A 92 -23.12 19.07 -6.55
N LYS A 93 -23.06 20.39 -6.47
CA LYS A 93 -22.18 21.21 -7.33
C LYS A 93 -20.71 20.88 -7.07
N ILE A 94 -20.30 20.78 -5.81
CA ILE A 94 -18.93 20.41 -5.42
C ILE A 94 -18.59 19.01 -5.92
N GLN A 95 -19.47 18.04 -5.69
CA GLN A 95 -19.27 16.67 -6.17
C GLN A 95 -19.07 16.63 -7.68
N ARG A 96 -19.89 17.34 -8.46
CA ARG A 96 -19.72 17.43 -9.92
C ARG A 96 -18.37 18.03 -10.31
N ILE A 97 -17.91 19.08 -9.64
CA ILE A 97 -16.60 19.69 -9.92
C ILE A 97 -15.47 18.70 -9.65
N VAL A 98 -15.54 17.97 -8.52
CA VAL A 98 -14.52 16.97 -8.16
C VAL A 98 -14.53 15.81 -9.15
N SER A 99 -15.71 15.28 -9.49
CA SER A 99 -15.87 14.23 -10.49
C SER A 99 -15.38 14.66 -11.87
N TYR A 100 -15.64 15.91 -12.27
CA TYR A 100 -15.13 16.45 -13.54
C TYR A 100 -13.60 16.51 -13.56
N LYS A 101 -12.96 16.99 -12.49
CA LYS A 101 -11.50 17.00 -12.39
C LYS A 101 -10.93 15.60 -12.54
N HIS A 102 -11.48 14.64 -11.79
CA HIS A 102 -11.04 13.26 -11.86
C HIS A 102 -11.19 12.66 -13.25
N THR A 103 -12.39 12.76 -13.85
CA THR A 103 -12.66 12.23 -15.20
C THR A 103 -11.81 12.92 -16.27
N SER A 104 -11.55 14.23 -16.15
CA SER A 104 -10.65 14.96 -17.05
C SER A 104 -9.22 14.44 -16.97
N GLU A 105 -8.72 14.10 -15.77
CA GLU A 105 -7.40 13.48 -15.59
C GLU A 105 -7.35 12.07 -16.21
N GLU A 106 -8.43 11.29 -16.11
CA GLU A 106 -8.51 9.97 -16.72
C GLU A 106 -8.52 10.03 -18.24
N ILE A 107 -9.29 10.96 -18.81
CA ILE A 107 -9.36 11.17 -20.27
C ILE A 107 -8.02 11.67 -20.80
N SER A 108 -7.30 12.51 -20.06
CA SER A 108 -6.00 13.03 -20.48
C SER A 108 -4.95 11.93 -20.69
N ARG A 109 -5.09 10.77 -20.03
CA ARG A 109 -4.22 9.59 -20.29
C ARG A 109 -4.29 9.11 -21.74
N TRP A 110 -5.38 9.38 -22.43
CA TRP A 110 -5.58 9.02 -23.84
C TRP A 110 -5.08 10.08 -24.83
N ASP A 111 -4.64 11.26 -24.35
CA ASP A 111 -4.21 12.35 -25.21
C ASP A 111 -3.06 11.93 -26.14
N ASP A 112 -2.14 11.11 -25.65
CA ASP A 112 -0.97 10.69 -26.43
C ASP A 112 -1.36 9.72 -27.56
N VAL A 113 -2.21 8.73 -27.28
CA VAL A 113 -2.76 7.82 -28.30
C VAL A 113 -3.55 8.61 -29.36
N VAL A 114 -4.34 9.59 -28.95
CA VAL A 114 -5.09 10.45 -29.87
C VAL A 114 -4.15 11.30 -30.72
N LYS A 115 -3.09 11.87 -30.15
CA LYS A 115 -2.09 12.65 -30.90
C LYS A 115 -1.34 11.79 -31.90
N GLU A 116 -0.94 10.58 -31.51
CA GLU A 116 -0.27 9.62 -32.40
C GLU A 116 -1.18 9.25 -33.57
N ASN A 117 -2.44 8.90 -33.29
CA ASN A 117 -3.42 8.59 -34.34
C ASN A 117 -3.69 9.78 -35.28
N ARG A 118 -3.67 11.03 -34.77
CA ARG A 118 -3.80 12.24 -35.59
C ARG A 118 -2.58 12.55 -36.45
N LYS A 119 -1.39 12.14 -35.99
CA LYS A 119 -0.12 12.33 -36.71
C LYS A 119 0.14 11.23 -37.74
N ALA A 120 -0.48 10.07 -37.58
CA ALA A 120 -0.32 8.94 -38.50
C ALA A 120 -0.82 9.31 -39.91
N GLU A 121 -0.01 9.01 -40.93
CA GLU A 121 -0.37 9.26 -42.33
C GLU A 121 -1.51 8.35 -42.80
N GLN A 122 -1.56 7.12 -42.30
CA GLN A 122 -2.60 6.14 -42.60
C GLN A 122 -3.00 5.39 -41.32
N LEU A 123 -4.30 5.29 -41.10
CA LEU A 123 -4.90 4.43 -40.07
C LEU A 123 -5.56 3.23 -40.76
N VAL A 124 -5.15 2.02 -40.41
CA VAL A 124 -5.74 0.77 -40.91
C VAL A 124 -6.60 0.17 -39.81
N PHE A 125 -7.87 -0.08 -40.15
CA PHE A 125 -8.84 -0.67 -39.23
C PHE A 125 -9.08 -2.13 -39.59
N PRO A 126 -9.28 -3.02 -38.60
CA PRO A 126 -9.39 -2.77 -37.16
C PRO A 126 -8.04 -2.50 -36.46
N LEU A 127 -7.98 -1.52 -35.53
CA LEU A 127 -6.74 -1.17 -34.80
C LEU A 127 -6.35 -2.17 -33.71
N ASN A 128 -7.34 -2.80 -33.08
CA ASN A 128 -7.10 -3.78 -32.01
C ASN A 128 -7.05 -5.16 -32.63
N ASP A 129 -5.88 -5.57 -33.10
CA ASP A 129 -5.64 -6.97 -33.38
C ASP A 129 -5.82 -7.75 -32.07
N GLN A 130 -6.75 -8.71 -32.08
CA GLN A 130 -6.79 -9.70 -31.01
C GLN A 130 -5.38 -10.29 -30.92
N PRO A 131 -4.79 -10.40 -29.71
CA PRO A 131 -3.46 -10.95 -29.59
C PRO A 131 -3.48 -12.31 -30.27
N LEU A 132 -2.71 -12.43 -31.37
CA LEU A 132 -2.51 -13.70 -32.04
C LEU A 132 -1.97 -14.64 -30.98
N LYS A 133 -2.83 -15.50 -30.44
CA LYS A 133 -2.42 -16.49 -29.46
C LYS A 133 -1.39 -17.34 -30.19
N PRO A 134 -0.12 -17.39 -29.74
CA PRO A 134 0.82 -18.31 -30.35
C PRO A 134 0.22 -19.71 -30.15
N ALA A 135 -0.17 -20.35 -31.25
CA ALA A 135 -0.63 -21.73 -31.18
C ALA A 135 0.52 -22.54 -30.57
N PRO A 136 0.26 -23.33 -29.51
CA PRO A 136 1.26 -24.23 -28.96
C PRO A 136 1.88 -25.06 -30.09
N ILE A 137 3.22 -25.19 -30.09
CA ILE A 137 3.93 -26.01 -31.08
C ILE A 137 3.37 -27.44 -31.09
N GLU A 138 2.89 -27.90 -29.94
CA GLU A 138 2.17 -29.17 -29.76
C GLU A 138 0.95 -29.31 -30.68
N ASP A 139 0.12 -28.27 -30.83
CA ASP A 139 -1.04 -28.28 -31.73
C ASP A 139 -0.62 -28.31 -33.21
N ALA A 140 0.50 -27.65 -33.54
CA ALA A 140 1.11 -27.70 -34.87
C ALA A 140 1.71 -29.09 -35.18
N MET A 141 2.23 -29.80 -34.18
CA MET A 141 2.76 -31.15 -34.33
C MET A 141 1.66 -32.21 -34.45
N VAL A 142 0.53 -32.05 -33.76
CA VAL A 142 -0.63 -32.96 -33.87
C VAL A 142 -1.27 -32.90 -35.26
N SER A 143 -1.23 -31.74 -35.92
CA SER A 143 -1.78 -31.55 -37.27
C SER A 143 -0.81 -31.91 -38.40
N TRP A 144 0.45 -32.24 -38.08
CA TRP A 144 1.46 -32.56 -39.09
C TRP A 144 1.25 -33.95 -39.70
N LYS A 145 1.30 -34.03 -41.04
CA LYS A 145 1.14 -35.26 -41.81
C LYS A 145 2.21 -35.32 -42.91
N ALA A 146 2.79 -36.50 -43.11
CA ALA A 146 3.69 -36.76 -44.23
C ALA A 146 2.94 -36.55 -45.56
N SER A 147 3.42 -35.64 -46.41
CA SER A 147 2.76 -35.31 -47.68
C SER A 147 3.59 -35.73 -48.88
N THR A 148 4.91 -35.80 -48.77
CA THR A 148 5.77 -36.20 -49.89
C THR A 148 5.90 -37.73 -49.96
N PRO A 149 6.10 -38.31 -51.16
CA PRO A 149 6.25 -39.77 -51.31
C PRO A 149 7.39 -40.34 -50.45
N LEU A 150 8.49 -39.59 -50.36
CA LEU A 150 9.63 -39.94 -49.53
C LEU A 150 9.28 -39.88 -48.02
N GLU A 151 8.57 -38.85 -47.56
CA GLU A 151 8.11 -38.77 -46.16
C GLU A 151 7.16 -39.92 -45.80
N MET A 152 6.25 -40.28 -46.70
CA MET A 152 5.32 -41.39 -46.49
C MET A 152 6.05 -42.73 -46.37
N GLU A 153 7.06 -42.96 -47.22
CA GLU A 153 7.88 -44.17 -47.16
C GLU A 153 8.67 -44.24 -45.85
N ILE A 154 9.34 -43.15 -45.47
CA ILE A 154 10.07 -43.03 -44.21
C ILE A 154 9.13 -43.26 -43.01
N PHE A 155 7.97 -42.60 -42.99
CA PHE A 155 6.97 -42.77 -41.94
C PHE A 155 6.50 -44.22 -41.85
N SER A 156 6.27 -44.89 -42.99
CA SER A 156 5.87 -46.29 -43.04
C SER A 156 6.95 -47.22 -42.46
N ILE A 157 8.23 -46.96 -42.74
CA ILE A 157 9.35 -47.75 -42.25
C ILE A 157 9.52 -47.56 -40.74
N LEU A 158 9.40 -46.32 -40.25
CA LEU A 158 9.48 -45.99 -38.82
C LEU A 158 8.36 -46.66 -38.02
N HIS A 159 7.12 -46.65 -38.54
CA HIS A 159 5.99 -47.31 -37.88
C HIS A 159 6.08 -48.84 -37.88
N LYS A 160 6.57 -49.44 -38.98
CA LYS A 160 6.72 -50.90 -39.09
C LYS A 160 7.76 -51.46 -38.14
N ASN A 161 8.86 -50.76 -37.94
CA ASN A 161 9.97 -51.25 -37.12
C ASN A 161 9.77 -51.08 -35.61
N LYS A 162 8.66 -50.46 -35.14
CA LYS A 162 8.40 -50.15 -33.72
C LYS A 162 9.65 -49.63 -32.98
N GLN A 163 10.50 -48.89 -33.69
CA GLN A 163 11.80 -48.51 -33.16
C GLN A 163 11.60 -47.59 -31.96
N PRO A 164 12.17 -47.91 -30.78
CA PRO A 164 12.27 -46.93 -29.72
C PRO A 164 13.25 -45.86 -30.19
N ILE A 165 12.83 -44.61 -30.16
CA ILE A 165 13.55 -43.44 -30.71
C ILE A 165 14.86 -43.12 -29.94
N ASN A 166 15.26 -43.90 -28.92
CA ASN A 166 16.40 -43.61 -28.06
C ASN A 166 17.48 -44.72 -28.05
N ASP A 167 18.74 -44.29 -28.17
CA ASP A 167 19.94 -45.08 -27.88
C ASP A 167 19.88 -45.74 -26.49
N PRO A 168 20.47 -46.93 -26.28
CA PRO A 168 20.38 -47.64 -25.00
C PRO A 168 21.06 -46.85 -23.86
N LEU A 169 20.24 -46.45 -22.89
CA LEU A 169 20.55 -45.42 -21.88
C LEU A 169 21.29 -45.89 -20.62
N LEU A 170 21.74 -47.15 -20.52
CA LEU A 170 22.24 -47.69 -19.24
C LEU A 170 23.59 -48.40 -19.35
N THR A 171 24.45 -48.19 -18.35
CA THR A 171 25.70 -48.91 -18.17
C THR A 171 25.47 -50.22 -17.38
N PRO A 172 26.31 -51.26 -17.56
CA PRO A 172 26.08 -52.58 -16.94
C PRO A 172 26.04 -52.57 -15.39
N LEU A 173 26.69 -51.59 -14.77
CA LEU A 173 26.63 -51.38 -13.32
C LEU A 173 25.24 -50.89 -12.87
N GLU A 174 24.59 -50.07 -13.69
CA GLU A 174 23.27 -49.49 -13.43
C GLU A 174 22.15 -50.50 -13.71
N GLU A 175 22.37 -51.45 -14.62
CA GLU A 175 21.43 -52.56 -14.85
C GLU A 175 21.35 -53.49 -13.64
N ALA A 176 22.48 -53.73 -12.98
CA ALA A 176 22.55 -54.55 -11.78
C ALA A 176 21.84 -53.89 -10.59
N SER A 177 21.89 -52.57 -10.46
CA SER A 177 21.18 -51.85 -9.37
C SER A 177 19.67 -51.79 -9.62
N LEU A 178 19.23 -51.64 -10.88
CA LEU A 178 17.80 -51.66 -11.22
C LEU A 178 17.16 -53.04 -11.04
N LYS A 179 17.93 -54.13 -11.17
CA LYS A 179 17.44 -55.51 -10.97
C LYS A 179 17.09 -55.82 -9.51
N ALA A 180 17.56 -55.00 -8.55
CA ALA A 180 17.31 -55.16 -7.12
C ALA A 180 16.02 -54.47 -6.60
N MET A 181 15.28 -53.75 -7.46
CA MET A 181 14.07 -52.98 -7.10
C MET A 181 12.82 -53.51 -7.81
N SER A 182 11.62 -53.11 -7.36
CA SER A 182 10.36 -53.47 -8.02
C SER A 182 10.27 -52.90 -9.45
N LEU A 183 9.65 -53.63 -10.37
CA LEU A 183 9.69 -53.33 -11.82
C LEU A 183 9.02 -52.01 -12.21
N GLU A 184 8.08 -51.53 -11.41
CA GLU A 184 7.28 -50.33 -11.68
C GLU A 184 8.01 -49.08 -11.16
N GLU A 185 8.47 -49.11 -9.92
CA GLU A 185 9.28 -48.03 -9.31
C GLU A 185 10.61 -47.82 -10.05
N ALA A 186 11.23 -48.90 -10.54
CA ALA A 186 12.44 -48.84 -11.34
C ALA A 186 12.24 -48.10 -12.68
N LYS A 187 11.05 -48.23 -13.30
CA LYS A 187 10.72 -47.53 -14.55
C LYS A 187 10.48 -46.05 -14.30
N GLU A 188 9.76 -45.71 -13.23
CA GLU A 188 9.47 -44.33 -12.86
C GLU A 188 10.74 -43.56 -12.51
N ARG A 189 11.60 -44.13 -11.65
CA ARG A 189 12.91 -43.54 -11.30
C ARG A 189 13.80 -43.33 -12.52
N ARG A 190 13.80 -44.29 -13.46
CA ARG A 190 14.56 -44.17 -14.71
C ARG A 190 14.02 -43.03 -15.59
N ALA A 191 12.70 -42.88 -15.67
CA ALA A 191 12.08 -41.80 -16.43
C ALA A 191 12.37 -40.42 -15.81
N GLU A 192 12.33 -40.31 -14.48
CA GLU A 192 12.65 -39.08 -13.75
C GLU A 192 14.11 -38.66 -13.94
N LEU A 193 15.05 -39.62 -13.81
CA LEU A 193 16.48 -39.36 -13.97
C LEU A 193 16.81 -38.91 -15.39
N GLN A 194 16.20 -39.54 -16.41
CA GLN A 194 16.36 -39.14 -17.81
C GLN A 194 15.89 -37.71 -18.04
N LYS A 195 14.72 -37.33 -17.50
CA LYS A 195 14.20 -35.96 -17.58
C LYS A 195 15.18 -34.97 -16.92
N ALA A 196 15.69 -35.28 -15.73
CA ALA A 196 16.63 -34.43 -15.02
C ALA A 196 17.95 -34.22 -15.81
N ARG A 197 18.51 -35.29 -16.37
CA ARG A 197 19.76 -35.23 -17.16
C ARG A 197 19.57 -34.46 -18.48
N ALA A 198 18.43 -34.63 -19.15
CA ALA A 198 18.11 -33.87 -20.37
C ALA A 198 17.98 -32.36 -20.07
N LEU A 199 17.29 -32.00 -18.98
CA LEU A 199 17.17 -30.61 -18.55
C LEU A 199 18.54 -30.00 -18.24
N GLN A 200 19.38 -30.70 -17.45
CA GLN A 200 20.73 -30.25 -17.12
C GLN A 200 21.59 -30.02 -18.39
N SER A 201 21.58 -30.97 -19.31
CA SER A 201 22.31 -30.86 -20.59
C SER A 201 21.89 -29.65 -21.41
N TYR A 202 20.57 -29.39 -21.50
CA TYR A 202 20.05 -28.22 -22.19
C TYR A 202 20.53 -26.90 -21.55
N TYR A 203 20.47 -26.81 -20.23
CA TYR A 203 20.96 -25.64 -19.49
C TYR A 203 22.47 -25.45 -19.68
N GLU A 204 23.25 -26.53 -19.62
CA GLU A 204 24.70 -26.46 -19.87
C GLU A 204 25.02 -26.00 -21.30
N ALA A 205 24.32 -26.53 -22.31
CA ALA A 205 24.50 -26.14 -23.70
C ALA A 205 24.17 -24.67 -23.92
N LYS A 206 23.06 -24.18 -23.34
CA LYS A 206 22.68 -22.77 -23.35
C LYS A 206 23.75 -21.90 -22.66
N ALA A 207 24.21 -22.28 -21.48
CA ALA A 207 25.25 -21.57 -20.74
C ALA A 207 26.59 -21.54 -21.49
N ARG A 208 27.01 -22.64 -22.10
CA ARG A 208 28.22 -22.70 -22.95
C ARG A 208 28.09 -21.77 -24.15
N ARG A 209 26.92 -21.75 -24.82
CA ARG A 209 26.64 -20.85 -25.94
C ARG A 209 26.69 -19.39 -25.52
N GLU A 210 26.03 -19.03 -24.42
CA GLU A 210 26.06 -17.67 -23.86
C GLU A 210 27.47 -17.24 -23.46
N LYS A 211 28.25 -18.12 -22.80
CA LYS A 211 29.66 -17.87 -22.46
C LYS A 211 30.50 -17.62 -23.71
N LYS A 212 30.30 -18.40 -24.79
CA LYS A 212 30.99 -18.21 -26.07
C LYS A 212 30.60 -16.89 -26.76
N ILE A 213 29.32 -16.50 -26.70
CA ILE A 213 28.86 -15.21 -27.21
C ILE A 213 29.49 -14.07 -26.42
N LYS A 214 29.49 -14.15 -25.09
CA LYS A 214 30.06 -13.13 -24.20
C LYS A 214 31.58 -13.04 -24.33
N SER A 215 32.30 -14.17 -24.43
CA SER A 215 33.75 -14.18 -24.61
C SER A 215 34.17 -13.59 -25.95
N LYS A 216 33.44 -13.92 -27.03
CA LYS A 216 33.64 -13.28 -28.33
C LYS A 216 33.36 -11.78 -28.25
N LYS A 217 32.24 -11.37 -27.65
CA LYS A 217 31.91 -9.94 -27.45
C LYS A 217 33.04 -9.22 -26.71
N TYR A 218 33.57 -9.78 -25.62
CA TYR A 218 34.71 -9.19 -24.92
C TYR A 218 35.93 -9.02 -25.84
N VAL A 219 36.34 -10.08 -26.54
CA VAL A 219 37.49 -10.05 -27.47
C VAL A 219 37.33 -9.00 -28.59
N TYR A 220 36.11 -8.80 -29.11
CA TYR A 220 35.87 -7.81 -30.18
C TYR A 220 35.78 -6.37 -29.69
N TYR A 221 35.40 -6.13 -28.42
CA TYR A 221 35.17 -4.77 -27.88
C TYR A 221 36.24 -4.30 -26.88
N THR A 222 37.21 -5.14 -26.46
CA THR A 222 38.39 -4.69 -25.74
C THR A 222 39.47 -4.20 -26.70
N PRO A 223 39.82 -2.91 -26.72
CA PRO A 223 40.92 -2.43 -27.54
C PRO A 223 42.22 -3.08 -27.06
N ILE A 224 42.91 -3.76 -27.97
CA ILE A 224 44.25 -4.29 -27.73
C ILE A 224 45.14 -3.07 -27.46
N SER A 225 45.52 -2.85 -26.20
CA SER A 225 46.57 -1.90 -25.84
C SER A 225 47.88 -2.45 -26.39
N ILE A 226 48.21 -2.06 -27.62
CA ILE A 226 49.50 -2.34 -28.23
C ILE A 226 50.51 -1.52 -27.44
N GLY A 227 51.27 -2.20 -26.56
CA GLY A 227 52.34 -1.59 -25.78
C GLY A 227 53.31 -0.90 -26.72
N GLY A 228 53.43 0.43 -26.59
CA GLY A 228 54.41 1.22 -27.29
C GLY A 228 55.81 0.79 -26.87
N HIS A 229 56.53 0.16 -27.80
CA HIS A 229 57.99 0.06 -27.71
C HIS A 229 58.56 1.48 -27.83
N HIS A 230 59.01 2.04 -26.71
CA HIS A 230 59.93 3.16 -26.71
C HIS A 230 61.29 2.65 -27.21
N SER A 231 61.67 3.03 -28.43
CA SER A 231 63.03 2.87 -28.95
C SER A 231 63.82 4.12 -28.57
N PRO A 232 64.97 4.01 -27.88
CA PRO A 232 65.83 5.16 -27.64
C PRO A 232 66.83 5.28 -28.79
N PHE A 233 66.56 6.19 -29.72
CA PHE A 233 67.57 6.85 -30.55
C PHE A 233 67.09 8.27 -30.85
#